data_AF-A0A933SBG7-F1
#
_entry.id   AF-A0A933SBG7-F1
#
_cell.length_a   1.000
_cell.length_b   1.000
_cell.length_c   1.000
_cell.angle_alpha   90.00
_cell.angle_beta   90.00
_cell.angle_gamma   90.00
#
_symmetry.space_group_name_H-M   'P 1'
#
loop_
_entity.id
_entity.type
_entity.pdbx_description
1 polymer ?
#
loop_
_entity_poly.entity_id
_entity_poly.type
_entity_poly.pdbx_seq_one_letter_code
_entity_poly.pdbx_strand_id
1 'polypeptide(L)'
;RALAESVRTGGASESALARLTGREREVLAEVARGLTTKEIAATQNISTRTVESHRANLMRKLDLHSVALLTQFAIREGLIEGPEGPQ
;
A
#
# COMPACT_ATOMS: atom_id res chain seq x y z
N ARG A 1 13.97 23.68 -27.17
CA ARG A 1 13.04 22.54 -27.29
C ARG A 1 12.36 22.37 -25.93
N ALA A 2 11.07 22.73 -25.86
CA ALA A 2 10.14 22.29 -24.82
C ALA A 2 10.06 20.74 -24.83
N LEU A 3 9.69 20.00 -23.77
CA LEU A 3 8.66 20.24 -22.76
C LEU A 3 9.15 19.87 -21.35
N ALA A 4 8.95 20.80 -20.42
CA ALA A 4 8.56 20.46 -19.06
C ALA A 4 7.08 20.04 -19.14
N GLU A 5 6.77 18.78 -18.83
CA GLU A 5 5.38 18.35 -18.66
C GLU A 5 4.94 18.62 -17.22
N SER A 6 4.04 19.59 -17.16
CA SER A 6 3.37 20.16 -16.02
C SER A 6 2.60 19.14 -15.16
N VAL A 7 2.73 19.37 -13.84
CA VAL A 7 1.61 19.51 -12.90
C VAL A 7 0.67 18.30 -12.78
N ARG A 8 0.85 17.54 -11.69
CA ARG A 8 -0.32 17.11 -10.90
C ARG A 8 -0.46 18.01 -9.69
N THR A 9 -1.45 18.89 -9.78
CA THR A 9 -2.06 19.64 -8.68
C THR A 9 -2.49 18.67 -7.58
N GLY A 10 -2.09 18.97 -6.34
CA GLY A 10 -2.52 18.24 -5.16
C GLY A 10 -1.93 18.76 -3.85
N GLY A 11 -1.74 20.07 -3.70
CA GLY A 11 -1.45 20.64 -2.39
C GLY A 11 -2.70 20.62 -1.52
N ALA A 12 -2.91 19.54 -0.74
CA ALA A 12 -3.69 19.50 0.51
C ALA A 12 -3.84 18.06 1.08
N SER A 13 -2.76 17.30 1.17
CA SER A 13 -2.61 16.19 2.12
C SER A 13 -1.18 15.72 1.99
N GLU A 14 -0.39 15.66 3.06
CA GLU A 14 0.65 14.64 3.10
C GLU A 14 -0.02 13.34 2.65
N SER A 15 0.42 12.73 1.53
CA SER A 15 -0.23 11.55 0.95
C SER A 15 -0.62 10.60 2.08
N ALA A 16 -1.82 10.04 2.07
CA ALA A 16 -2.23 9.17 3.16
C ALA A 16 -1.24 7.99 3.39
N LEU A 17 -0.41 7.68 2.39
CA LEU A 17 0.77 6.81 2.50
C LEU A 17 1.88 7.35 3.43
N ALA A 18 2.09 8.66 3.53
CA ALA A 18 3.04 9.29 4.45
C ALA A 18 2.69 9.06 5.92
N ARG A 19 1.41 8.79 6.24
CA ARG A 19 0.97 8.38 7.59
C ARG A 19 1.39 6.95 7.93
N LEU A 20 1.74 6.15 6.93
CA LEU A 20 2.23 4.79 7.10
C LEU A 20 3.75 4.78 7.30
N THR A 21 4.19 3.93 8.21
CA THR A 21 5.60 3.55 8.35
C THR A 21 6.06 2.76 7.12
N GLY A 22 7.37 2.65 6.92
CA GLY A 22 7.94 1.83 5.84
C GLY A 22 7.36 0.40 5.80
N ARG A 23 7.32 -0.27 6.96
CA ARG A 23 6.76 -1.63 7.07
C ARG A 23 5.27 -1.72 6.77
N GLU A 24 4.48 -0.74 7.21
CA GLU A 24 3.05 -0.70 6.86
C GLU A 24 2.83 -0.50 5.36
N ARG A 25 3.69 0.27 4.67
CA ARG A 25 3.63 0.42 3.20
C ARG A 25 4.01 -0.86 2.47
N GLU A 26 5.05 -1.55 2.93
CA GLU A 26 5.43 -2.87 2.38
C GLU A 26 4.28 -3.87 2.50
N VAL A 27 3.71 -4.00 3.71
CA VAL A 27 2.56 -4.89 3.95
C VAL A 27 1.34 -4.49 3.12
N LEU A 28 1.06 -3.19 2.98
CA LEU A 28 -0.03 -2.71 2.12
C LEU A 28 0.18 -3.15 0.66
N ALA A 29 1.39 -3.02 0.12
CA ALA A 29 1.70 -3.41 -1.25
C ALA A 29 1.54 -4.92 -1.47
N GLU A 30 2.00 -5.74 -0.53
CA GLU A 30 1.88 -7.21 -0.61
C GLU A 30 0.43 -7.67 -0.48
N VAL A 31 -0.35 -7.09 0.44
CA VAL A 31 -1.79 -7.36 0.56
C VAL A 31 -2.51 -6.96 -0.73
N ALA A 32 -2.17 -5.81 -1.30
CA ALA A 32 -2.78 -5.33 -2.54
C ALA A 32 -2.46 -6.21 -3.75
N ARG A 33 -1.29 -6.89 -3.74
CA ARG A 33 -0.90 -7.93 -4.72
C ARG A 33 -1.54 -9.30 -4.47
N GLY A 34 -2.33 -9.43 -3.41
CA GLY A 34 -3.06 -10.66 -3.10
C GLY A 34 -2.31 -11.66 -2.22
N LEU A 35 -1.16 -11.30 -1.64
CA LEU A 35 -0.44 -12.19 -0.74
C LEU A 35 -1.21 -12.41 0.56
N THR A 36 -1.22 -13.65 1.02
CA THR A 36 -1.77 -14.04 2.32
C THR A 36 -0.86 -13.60 3.47
N THR A 37 -1.41 -13.52 4.68
CA THR A 37 -0.62 -13.20 5.90
C THR A 37 0.55 -14.16 6.10
N LYS A 38 0.42 -15.43 5.69
CA LYS A 38 1.50 -16.43 5.79
C LYS A 38 2.61 -16.17 4.78
N GLU A 39 2.27 -15.83 3.54
CA GLU A 39 3.26 -15.49 2.49
C GLU A 39 4.01 -14.22 2.86
N ILE A 40 3.31 -13.18 3.32
CA ILE A 40 3.94 -11.94 3.79
C ILE A 40 4.92 -12.21 4.94
N ALA A 41 4.50 -13.01 5.92
CA ALA A 41 5.34 -13.38 7.05
C ALA A 41 6.61 -14.11 6.60
N ALA A 42 6.50 -15.02 5.63
CA ALA A 42 7.64 -15.72 5.05
C ALA A 42 8.57 -14.77 4.27
N THR A 43 8.02 -13.91 3.41
CA THR A 43 8.81 -12.96 2.60
C THR A 43 9.55 -11.95 3.46
N GLN A 44 8.95 -11.47 4.55
CA GLN A 44 9.56 -10.49 5.46
C GLN A 44 10.35 -11.12 6.62
N ASN A 45 10.39 -12.45 6.73
CA ASN A 45 11.03 -13.20 7.81
C ASN A 45 10.58 -12.74 9.23
N ILE A 46 9.26 -12.61 9.42
CA ILE A 46 8.62 -12.21 10.68
C ILE A 46 7.45 -13.15 11.01
N SER A 47 6.91 -13.04 12.23
CA SER A 47 5.74 -13.85 12.61
C SER A 47 4.46 -13.38 11.92
N THR A 48 3.52 -14.29 11.66
CA THR A 48 2.18 -13.93 11.16
C THR A 48 1.46 -12.94 12.07
N ARG A 49 1.63 -13.06 13.40
CA ARG A 49 1.11 -12.11 14.38
C ARG A 49 1.66 -10.68 14.19
N THR A 50 2.92 -10.57 13.79
CA THR A 50 3.54 -9.27 13.47
C THR A 50 2.90 -8.67 12.22
N VAL A 51 2.68 -9.49 11.18
CA VAL A 51 1.96 -9.06 9.96
C VAL A 51 0.54 -8.61 10.28
N GLU A 52 -0.21 -9.37 11.09
CA GLU A 52 -1.55 -8.98 11.54
C GLU A 52 -1.55 -7.64 12.27
N SER A 53 -0.54 -7.40 13.10
CA SER A 53 -0.37 -6.11 13.80
C SER A 53 -0.11 -4.96 12.81
N HIS A 54 0.73 -5.16 11.80
CA HIS A 54 0.93 -4.18 10.73
C HIS A 54 -0.35 -3.92 9.93
N ARG A 55 -1.10 -4.97 9.58
CA ARG A 55 -2.39 -4.87 8.87
C ARG A 55 -3.41 -4.09 9.70
N ALA A 56 -3.55 -4.39 10.99
CA ALA A 56 -4.47 -3.66 11.87
C ALA A 56 -4.09 -2.18 11.99
N ASN A 57 -2.80 -1.88 12.14
CA ASN A 57 -2.32 -0.50 12.25
C ASN A 57 -2.52 0.29 10.96
N LEU A 58 -2.19 -0.27 9.80
CA LEU A 58 -2.39 0.41 8.52
C LEU A 58 -3.89 0.61 8.21
N MET A 59 -4.73 -0.40 8.49
CA MET A 59 -6.19 -0.29 8.31
C MET A 59 -6.75 0.85 9.17
N ARG A 60 -6.36 0.91 10.44
CA ARG A 60 -6.75 2.00 11.36
C ARG A 60 -6.26 3.37 10.89
N LYS A 61 -5.01 3.47 10.41
CA LYS A 61 -4.42 4.74 9.94
C LYS A 61 -5.08 5.26 8.66
N LEU A 62 -5.51 4.35 7.78
CA LEU A 62 -6.16 4.69 6.52
C LEU A 62 -7.68 4.76 6.63
N ASP A 63 -8.26 4.25 7.73
CA ASP A 63 -9.69 4.01 7.91
C ASP A 63 -10.29 3.05 6.85
N LEU A 64 -9.47 2.10 6.39
CA LEU A 64 -9.84 1.14 5.35
C LEU A 64 -9.93 -0.27 5.95
N HIS A 65 -11.10 -0.88 5.83
CA HIS A 65 -11.44 -2.12 6.56
C HIS A 65 -11.64 -3.33 5.66
N SER A 66 -11.27 -3.26 4.38
CA SER A 66 -11.34 -4.39 3.46
C SER A 66 -10.13 -4.45 2.54
N VAL A 67 -9.75 -5.66 2.13
CA VAL A 67 -8.64 -5.86 1.17
C VAL A 67 -8.94 -5.14 -0.14
N ALA A 68 -10.18 -5.17 -0.63
CA ALA A 68 -10.57 -4.46 -1.85
C ALA A 68 -10.30 -2.94 -1.77
N LEU A 69 -10.63 -2.31 -0.63
CA LEU A 69 -10.35 -0.89 -0.42
C LEU A 69 -8.84 -0.62 -0.33
N LEU A 70 -8.09 -1.49 0.33
CA LEU A 70 -6.63 -1.39 0.40
C LEU A 70 -5.98 -1.53 -0.99
N THR A 71 -6.47 -2.44 -1.82
CA THR A 71 -5.99 -2.62 -3.20
C THR A 71 -6.27 -1.38 -4.05
N GLN A 72 -7.51 -0.88 -4.04
CA GLN A 72 -7.86 0.36 -4.77
C GLN A 72 -7.02 1.55 -4.30
N PHE A 73 -6.82 1.67 -2.99
CA PHE A 73 -5.97 2.70 -2.42
C PHE A 73 -4.52 2.58 -2.88
N ALA A 74 -3.92 1.39 -2.83
CA ALA A 74 -2.54 1.16 -3.26
C ALA A 74 -2.32 1.49 -4.74
N ILE A 75 -3.29 1.17 -5.61
CA ILE A 75 -3.25 1.54 -7.04
C ILE A 75 -3.36 3.05 -7.22
N ARG A 76 -4.34 3.69 -6.54
CA ARG A 76 -4.57 5.14 -6.64
C ARG A 76 -3.35 5.96 -6.23
N GLU A 77 -2.66 5.52 -5.19
CA GLU A 77 -1.45 6.19 -4.70
C GLU A 77 -0.17 5.77 -5.46
N GLY A 78 -0.29 4.90 -6.48
CA GLY A 78 0.85 4.45 -7.30
C GLY A 78 1.84 3.53 -6.57
N LEU A 79 1.40 2.88 -5.48
CA LEU A 79 2.23 1.94 -4.71
C LEU A 79 2.40 0.60 -5.41
N ILE A 80 1.37 0.17 -6.16
CA ILE A 80 1.42 -0.98 -7.05
C ILE A 80 0.78 -0.63 -8.40
N GLU A 81 1.19 -1.34 -9.43
CA GLU A 81 0.43 -1.39 -10.68
C GLU A 81 -0.83 -2.23 -10.46
N GLY A 82 -1.91 -1.94 -11.19
CA GLY A 82 -3.16 -2.69 -11.08
C GLY A 82 -2.94 -4.19 -11.29
N PRO A 83 -3.87 -5.05 -10.85
CA PRO A 83 -3.74 -6.52 -10.88
C PRO A 83 -3.57 -7.14 -12.29
N GLU A 84 -3.47 -6.32 -13.35
CA GLU A 84 -3.40 -6.70 -14.76
C GLU A 84 -2.21 -6.05 -15.51
N GLY A 85 -1.14 -5.63 -14.81
CA GLY A 85 0.12 -5.24 -15.45
C GLY A 85 0.97 -6.46 -15.87
N PRO A 86 1.69 -6.45 -17.00
CA PRO A 86 2.34 -7.63 -17.55
C PRO A 86 3.45 -8.12 -16.62
N GLN A 87 3.35 -9.40 -16.22
CA GLN A 87 4.43 -10.14 -15.56
C GLN A 87 5.46 -10.64 -16.58
#